data_AF-A0Z8Q5-F1
#
_entry.id   AF-A0Z8Q5-F1
#
_cell.length_a   1.000
_cell.length_b   1.000
_cell.length_c   1.000
_cell.angle_alpha   90.00
_cell.angle_beta   90.00
_cell.angle_gamma   90.00
#
_symmetry.space_group_name_H-M   'P 1'
#
loop_
_entity.id
_entity.type
_entity.pdbx_description
1 polymer ?
#
loop_
_entity_poly.entity_id
_entity_poly.type
_entity_poly.pdbx_seq_one_letter_code
_entity_poly.pdbx_strand_id
1 'polypeptide(L)'
;MALIFAGTQVLQLAVARHNFGLHPRKNEEENIMFIQKFSMFVFAVTVAISCRGEVPTLDVLGEVGELRPGLLEGYLHGKPVLNSAAFLPAPPSAGSALETADLAANKAVLKLQATPRWDLAARDAELTFPEAASTFQCAVGRVISEADTPVLNRLIRRSLADFGLASYPAKQAYQRPRPFLMNEQPICTPDEREMLVGDGSYPSGHSAVGWGWALVLSQVFPERAELILARGREFVYSREVCNVHWQSDTLAGMTVGAAAFARLQNDALYLATMAAAQAEAEKFSPVAPSADACALEARAIALKAP
;
A
#
# COMPACT_ATOMS: atom_id res chain seq x y z
N MET A 1 -6.68 17.67 48.22
CA MET A 1 -7.96 17.78 48.95
C MET A 1 -8.36 19.22 49.31
N ALA A 2 -7.42 20.17 49.41
CA ALA A 2 -7.73 21.59 49.70
C ALA A 2 -8.37 22.38 48.53
N LEU A 3 -8.25 21.91 47.28
CA LEU A 3 -8.76 22.59 46.07
C LEU A 3 -10.26 22.35 45.79
N ILE A 4 -10.89 21.35 46.44
CA ILE A 4 -12.32 21.05 46.23
C ILE A 4 -13.20 21.88 47.19
N PHE A 5 -12.66 22.33 48.32
CA PHE A 5 -13.38 23.18 49.28
C PHE A 5 -13.49 24.65 48.87
N ALA A 6 -12.58 25.15 48.03
CA ALA A 6 -12.64 26.53 47.54
C ALA A 6 -13.77 26.73 46.50
N GLY A 7 -14.05 25.70 45.66
CA GLY A 7 -15.07 25.79 44.62
C GLY A 7 -16.52 25.78 45.14
N THR A 8 -16.77 25.17 46.29
CA THR A 8 -18.11 25.10 46.90
C THR A 8 -18.51 26.38 47.62
N GLN A 9 -17.56 27.14 48.17
CA GLN A 9 -17.84 28.47 48.78
C GLN A 9 -18.19 29.54 47.72
N VAL A 10 -17.56 29.50 46.55
CA VAL A 10 -17.84 30.46 45.46
C VAL A 10 -19.25 30.25 44.90
N LEU A 11 -19.71 29.00 44.81
CA LEU A 11 -21.05 28.68 44.32
C LEU A 11 -22.16 29.07 45.32
N GLN A 12 -21.91 28.97 46.63
CA GLN A 12 -22.87 29.43 47.64
C GLN A 12 -23.00 30.97 47.69
N LEU A 13 -21.91 31.73 47.44
CA LEU A 13 -22.00 33.19 47.36
C LEU A 13 -22.76 33.68 46.11
N ALA A 14 -22.65 32.96 44.99
CA ALA A 14 -23.35 33.32 43.74
C ALA A 14 -24.87 33.12 43.85
N VAL A 15 -25.32 32.04 44.50
CA VAL A 15 -26.75 31.76 44.72
C VAL A 15 -27.36 32.72 45.74
N ALA A 16 -26.60 33.16 46.76
CA ALA A 16 -27.06 34.17 47.71
C ALA A 16 -27.31 35.54 47.05
N ARG A 17 -26.50 35.95 46.06
CA ARG A 17 -26.65 37.26 45.38
C ARG A 17 -27.87 37.35 44.48
N HIS A 18 -28.30 36.24 43.88
CA HIS A 18 -29.47 36.21 43.00
C HIS A 18 -30.79 36.43 43.76
N ASN A 19 -30.86 36.02 45.04
CA ASN A 19 -32.03 36.22 45.89
C ASN A 19 -32.15 37.64 46.48
N PHE A 20 -31.10 38.47 46.44
CA PHE A 20 -31.07 39.80 47.08
C PHE A 20 -31.05 40.99 46.10
N GLY A 21 -31.22 40.76 44.79
CA GLY A 21 -31.40 41.85 43.82
C GLY A 21 -30.24 42.84 43.71
N LEU A 22 -29.02 42.43 44.05
CA LEU A 22 -27.83 43.26 43.89
C LEU A 22 -27.24 43.07 42.49
N HIS A 23 -27.55 43.98 41.59
CA HIS A 23 -26.86 44.08 40.29
C HIS A 23 -25.45 44.64 40.47
N PRO A 24 -24.42 44.00 39.88
CA PRO A 24 -23.06 44.54 39.90
C PRO A 24 -23.00 45.86 39.12
N ARG A 25 -22.14 46.78 39.57
CA ARG A 25 -21.88 48.02 38.82
C ARG A 25 -21.10 47.65 37.55
N LYS A 26 -21.39 48.32 36.43
CA LYS A 26 -20.79 48.12 35.08
C LYS A 26 -19.29 47.77 35.07
N ASN A 27 -18.51 48.38 35.97
CA ASN A 27 -17.06 48.22 36.05
C ASN A 27 -16.62 46.86 36.65
N GLU A 28 -17.48 46.15 37.39
CA GLU A 28 -17.21 44.79 37.88
C GLU A 28 -17.48 43.74 36.78
N GLU A 29 -18.47 43.95 35.90
CA GLU A 29 -18.76 43.03 34.79
C GLU A 29 -17.66 43.02 33.73
N GLU A 30 -17.07 44.18 33.43
CA GLU A 30 -15.94 44.28 32.49
C GLU A 30 -14.69 43.57 33.02
N ASN A 31 -14.39 43.68 34.32
CA ASN A 31 -13.25 43.00 34.93
C ASN A 31 -13.45 41.48 35.02
N ILE A 32 -14.66 41.01 35.31
CA ILE A 32 -14.98 39.58 35.35
C ILE A 32 -14.88 38.97 33.95
N MET A 33 -15.38 39.65 32.91
CA MET A 33 -15.22 39.21 31.52
C MET A 33 -13.75 39.21 31.08
N PHE A 34 -12.96 40.20 31.49
CA PHE A 34 -11.53 40.26 31.13
C PHE A 34 -10.75 39.10 31.76
N ILE A 35 -10.99 38.81 33.04
CA ILE A 35 -10.35 37.71 33.77
C ILE A 35 -10.80 36.35 33.24
N GLN A 36 -12.07 36.16 32.88
CA GLN A 36 -12.55 34.92 32.25
C GLN A 36 -11.95 34.70 30.85
N LYS A 37 -11.88 35.74 30.01
CA LYS A 37 -11.27 35.65 28.67
C LYS A 37 -9.77 35.40 28.75
N PHE A 38 -9.06 36.05 29.68
CA PHE A 38 -7.63 35.84 29.87
C PHE A 38 -7.34 34.44 30.44
N SER A 39 -8.16 33.94 31.38
CA SER A 39 -8.03 32.59 31.93
C SER A 39 -8.36 31.49 30.92
N MET A 40 -9.33 31.69 30.02
CA MET A 40 -9.60 30.76 28.91
C MET A 40 -8.47 30.76 27.87
N PHE A 41 -7.88 31.92 27.56
CA PHE A 41 -6.79 32.04 26.60
C PHE A 41 -5.49 31.40 27.11
N VAL A 42 -5.15 31.60 28.39
CA VAL A 42 -3.98 30.97 29.02
C VAL A 42 -4.17 29.45 29.13
N PHE A 43 -5.37 28.96 29.47
CA PHE A 43 -5.65 27.52 29.53
C PHE A 43 -5.52 26.84 28.14
N ALA A 44 -6.01 27.48 27.07
CA ALA A 44 -5.88 26.98 25.70
C ALA A 44 -4.41 26.94 25.21
N VAL A 45 -3.59 27.92 25.58
CA VAL A 45 -2.16 27.95 25.23
C VAL A 45 -1.35 26.93 26.04
N THR A 46 -1.69 26.67 27.31
CA THR A 46 -0.98 25.68 28.13
C THR A 46 -1.30 24.22 27.77
N VAL A 47 -2.52 23.92 27.32
CA VAL A 47 -2.91 22.56 26.88
C VAL A 47 -2.27 22.21 25.53
N ALA A 48 -2.05 23.18 24.65
CA ALA A 48 -1.38 22.94 23.36
C ALA A 48 0.14 22.65 23.48
N ILE A 49 0.77 23.03 24.60
CA ILE A 49 2.22 22.87 24.81
C ILE A 49 2.55 21.62 25.64
N SER A 50 1.64 21.15 26.50
CA SER A 50 1.93 20.03 27.44
C SER A 50 1.69 18.61 26.89
N CYS A 51 1.30 18.45 25.63
CA CYS A 51 1.15 17.14 25.00
C CYS A 51 2.04 16.95 23.77
N ARG A 52 3.16 17.65 23.67
CA ARG A 52 4.27 17.22 22.79
C ARG A 52 5.16 16.26 23.57
N GLY A 53 4.65 15.06 23.86
CA GLY A 53 5.58 13.94 24.02
C GLY A 53 6.36 13.84 22.72
N GLU A 54 7.69 13.90 22.78
CA GLU A 54 8.53 13.56 21.63
C GLU A 54 8.17 12.15 21.20
N VAL A 55 7.34 12.02 20.17
CA VAL A 55 7.17 10.74 19.49
C VAL A 55 8.57 10.40 18.96
N PRO A 56 9.16 9.26 19.35
CA PRO A 56 10.46 8.86 18.82
C PRO A 56 10.40 8.96 17.30
N THR A 57 11.30 9.75 16.70
CA THR A 57 11.40 9.84 15.25
C THR A 57 11.81 8.46 14.75
N LEU A 58 10.88 7.74 14.13
CA LEU A 58 11.17 6.42 13.57
C LEU A 58 12.17 6.58 12.43
N ASP A 59 13.26 5.81 12.48
CA ASP A 59 14.25 5.78 11.41
C ASP A 59 13.73 4.96 10.23
N VAL A 60 13.20 5.66 9.23
CA VAL A 60 12.60 5.07 8.02
C VAL A 60 13.63 4.50 7.05
N LEU A 61 14.92 4.87 7.18
CA LEU A 61 16.03 4.39 6.36
C LEU A 61 17.02 3.52 7.13
N GLY A 62 16.73 3.21 8.40
CA GLY A 62 17.55 2.38 9.26
C GLY A 62 17.83 0.99 8.69
N GLU A 63 18.74 0.26 9.34
CA GLU A 63 19.12 -1.09 8.92
C GLU A 63 17.91 -2.04 8.90
N VAL A 64 17.88 -2.93 7.90
CA VAL A 64 16.79 -3.90 7.69
C VAL A 64 17.40 -5.24 7.34
N GLY A 65 16.93 -6.31 7.98
CA GLY A 65 17.33 -7.67 7.65
C GLY A 65 16.83 -8.13 6.27
N GLU A 66 17.35 -9.27 5.82
CA GLU A 66 16.88 -9.94 4.60
C GLU A 66 16.28 -11.30 4.96
N LEU A 67 15.13 -11.61 4.35
CA LEU A 67 14.52 -12.94 4.44
C LEU A 67 15.27 -13.98 3.61
N ARG A 68 15.87 -13.51 2.51
CA ARG A 68 16.76 -14.22 1.59
C ARG A 68 17.51 -13.18 0.76
N PRO A 69 18.63 -13.53 0.09
CA PRO A 69 19.40 -12.57 -0.70
C PRO A 69 18.52 -11.72 -1.62
N GLY A 70 18.56 -10.40 -1.43
CA GLY A 70 17.84 -9.41 -2.22
C GLY A 70 16.38 -9.15 -1.80
N LEU A 71 15.80 -9.94 -0.88
CA LEU A 71 14.45 -9.75 -0.34
C LEU A 71 14.52 -9.23 1.10
N LEU A 72 14.26 -7.93 1.27
CA LEU A 72 14.22 -7.29 2.58
C LEU A 72 13.06 -7.80 3.44
N GLU A 73 13.23 -7.72 4.75
CA GLU A 73 12.12 -7.84 5.69
C GLU A 73 11.07 -6.75 5.46
N GLY A 74 9.82 -7.18 5.35
CA GLY A 74 8.67 -6.28 5.27
C GLY A 74 8.41 -5.52 6.57
N TYR A 75 7.43 -4.64 6.55
CA TYR A 75 6.97 -3.90 7.73
C TYR A 75 6.19 -4.80 8.70
N LEU A 76 5.62 -5.89 8.19
CA LEU A 76 4.88 -6.88 8.98
C LEU A 76 5.76 -8.06 9.41
N HIS A 77 7.08 -7.99 9.21
CA HIS A 77 8.00 -9.01 9.69
C HIS A 77 7.86 -9.23 11.21
N GLY A 78 7.93 -10.49 11.65
CA GLY A 78 7.70 -10.89 13.04
C GLY A 78 6.23 -10.86 13.50
N LYS A 79 5.29 -10.38 12.67
CA LYS A 79 3.85 -10.42 12.96
C LYS A 79 3.20 -11.66 12.33
N PRO A 80 2.08 -12.18 12.88
CA PRO A 80 1.39 -13.33 12.29
C PRO A 80 1.02 -13.07 10.83
N VAL A 81 1.30 -13.96 9.87
CA VAL A 81 0.99 -13.70 8.45
C VAL A 81 -0.53 -13.55 8.23
N LEU A 82 -0.93 -12.71 7.27
CA LEU A 82 -2.33 -12.58 6.89
C LEU A 82 -2.84 -13.92 6.34
N ASN A 83 -3.88 -14.51 6.94
CA ASN A 83 -4.39 -15.80 6.52
C ASN A 83 -5.29 -15.70 5.26
N SER A 84 -4.67 -15.71 4.07
CA SER A 84 -5.40 -15.66 2.79
C SER A 84 -6.40 -16.80 2.58
N ALA A 85 -6.17 -17.97 3.15
CA ALA A 85 -7.12 -19.08 3.07
C ALA A 85 -8.43 -18.83 3.83
N ALA A 86 -8.46 -17.87 4.76
CA ALA A 86 -9.65 -17.56 5.56
C ALA A 86 -10.64 -16.62 4.87
N PHE A 87 -10.20 -15.83 3.88
CA PHE A 87 -11.05 -14.81 3.25
C PHE A 87 -11.16 -14.92 1.72
N LEU A 88 -10.26 -15.65 1.06
CA LEU A 88 -10.42 -15.95 -0.35
C LEU A 88 -11.44 -17.09 -0.53
N PRO A 89 -12.26 -17.06 -1.61
CA PRO A 89 -12.95 -18.26 -2.04
C PRO A 89 -11.93 -19.31 -2.49
N ALA A 90 -12.36 -20.57 -2.56
CA ALA A 90 -11.58 -21.62 -3.20
C ALA A 90 -11.35 -21.28 -4.70
N PRO A 91 -10.25 -21.76 -5.31
CA PRO A 91 -10.04 -21.61 -6.75
C PRO A 91 -11.19 -22.27 -7.54
N PRO A 92 -11.40 -21.87 -8.80
CA PRO A 92 -12.43 -22.47 -9.64
C PRO A 92 -12.37 -24.00 -9.67
N SER A 93 -13.50 -24.66 -9.43
CA SER A 93 -13.61 -26.10 -9.52
C SER A 93 -13.69 -26.57 -10.97
N ALA A 94 -13.28 -27.80 -11.23
CA ALA A 94 -13.40 -28.43 -12.54
C ALA A 94 -14.86 -28.39 -13.06
N GLY A 95 -15.03 -28.03 -14.32
CA GLY A 95 -16.32 -27.89 -15.00
C GLY A 95 -17.13 -26.64 -14.62
N SER A 96 -16.60 -25.75 -13.77
CA SER A 96 -17.31 -24.52 -13.38
C SER A 96 -17.28 -23.45 -14.47
N ALA A 97 -18.22 -22.51 -14.39
CA ALA A 97 -18.23 -21.32 -15.26
C ALA A 97 -16.95 -20.47 -15.08
N LEU A 98 -16.40 -20.42 -13.86
CA LEU A 98 -15.16 -19.69 -13.58
C LEU A 98 -13.94 -20.38 -14.20
N GLU A 99 -13.86 -21.71 -14.19
CA GLU A 99 -12.81 -22.43 -14.92
C GLU A 99 -12.94 -22.21 -16.43
N THR A 100 -14.17 -22.22 -16.95
CA THR A 100 -14.42 -21.93 -18.37
C THR A 100 -13.92 -20.52 -18.75
N ALA A 101 -14.13 -19.53 -17.88
CA ALA A 101 -13.60 -18.18 -18.08
C ALA A 101 -12.06 -18.15 -18.02
N ASP A 102 -11.43 -18.84 -17.06
CA ASP A 102 -9.96 -18.95 -16.97
C ASP A 102 -9.35 -19.56 -18.24
N LEU A 103 -9.93 -20.65 -18.75
CA LEU A 103 -9.47 -21.31 -19.96
C LEU A 103 -9.63 -20.42 -21.20
N ALA A 104 -10.75 -19.70 -21.30
CA ALA A 104 -10.99 -18.75 -22.39
C ALA A 104 -9.99 -17.59 -22.36
N ALA A 105 -9.76 -17.00 -21.18
CA ALA A 105 -8.76 -15.94 -20.98
C ALA A 105 -7.35 -16.43 -21.32
N ASN A 106 -6.95 -17.60 -20.81
CA ASN A 106 -5.63 -18.19 -21.11
C ASN A 106 -5.44 -18.39 -22.62
N LYS A 107 -6.43 -18.97 -23.32
CA LYS A 107 -6.37 -19.16 -24.77
C LYS A 107 -6.25 -17.83 -25.52
N ALA A 108 -6.88 -16.77 -25.03
CA ALA A 108 -6.82 -15.46 -25.64
C ALA A 108 -5.43 -14.82 -25.46
N VAL A 109 -4.87 -14.84 -24.26
CA VAL A 109 -3.57 -14.21 -23.95
C VAL A 109 -2.37 -14.95 -24.56
N LEU A 110 -2.47 -16.26 -24.81
CA LEU A 110 -1.42 -17.02 -25.51
C LEU A 110 -1.11 -16.47 -26.91
N LYS A 111 -2.07 -15.79 -27.55
CA LYS A 111 -1.87 -15.11 -28.85
C LYS A 111 -0.95 -13.89 -28.77
N LEU A 112 -0.62 -13.43 -27.56
CA LEU A 112 0.26 -12.28 -27.33
C LEU A 112 1.73 -12.70 -27.19
N GLN A 113 2.05 -14.00 -27.24
CA GLN A 113 3.43 -14.49 -27.30
C GLN A 113 4.22 -13.83 -28.44
N ALA A 114 5.50 -13.54 -28.17
CA ALA A 114 6.41 -12.89 -29.12
C ALA A 114 5.94 -11.50 -29.61
N THR A 115 5.07 -10.82 -28.84
CA THR A 115 4.68 -9.43 -29.07
C THR A 115 5.32 -8.51 -28.02
N PRO A 116 5.35 -7.18 -28.23
CA PRO A 116 5.78 -6.24 -27.20
C PRO A 116 5.03 -6.37 -25.86
N ARG A 117 3.79 -6.89 -25.87
CA ARG A 117 3.03 -7.17 -24.63
C ARG A 117 3.62 -8.33 -23.83
N TRP A 118 4.16 -9.34 -24.50
CA TRP A 118 4.88 -10.45 -23.88
C TRP A 118 6.21 -9.98 -23.29
N ASP A 119 6.93 -9.11 -23.99
CA ASP A 119 8.18 -8.53 -23.45
C ASP A 119 7.91 -7.65 -22.23
N LEU A 120 6.82 -6.88 -22.23
CA LEU A 120 6.36 -6.15 -21.05
C LEU A 120 6.00 -7.11 -19.91
N ALA A 121 5.37 -8.25 -20.23
CA ALA A 121 5.02 -9.25 -19.21
C ALA A 121 6.25 -9.89 -18.55
N ALA A 122 7.33 -10.10 -19.31
CA ALA A 122 8.61 -10.55 -18.79
C ALA A 122 9.26 -9.49 -17.89
N ARG A 123 9.24 -8.21 -18.29
CA ARG A 123 9.74 -7.12 -17.43
C ARG A 123 8.92 -6.96 -16.15
N ASP A 124 7.61 -7.12 -16.23
CA ASP A 124 6.72 -7.13 -15.05
C ASP A 124 6.90 -8.38 -14.17
N ALA A 125 7.65 -9.38 -14.62
CA ALA A 125 8.02 -10.52 -13.77
C ALA A 125 9.19 -10.21 -12.84
N GLU A 126 10.01 -9.21 -13.19
CA GLU A 126 11.19 -8.85 -12.41
C GLU A 126 10.78 -8.17 -11.10
N LEU A 127 11.11 -8.80 -9.98
CA LEU A 127 10.87 -8.31 -8.62
C LEU A 127 12.16 -8.05 -7.85
N THR A 128 13.33 -8.25 -8.47
CA THR A 128 14.64 -7.97 -7.92
C THR A 128 14.95 -6.48 -8.07
N PHE A 129 15.51 -5.89 -7.02
CA PHE A 129 15.99 -4.50 -7.05
C PHE A 129 17.46 -4.48 -7.50
N PRO A 130 17.88 -3.49 -8.31
CA PRO A 130 17.19 -2.23 -8.61
C PRO A 130 16.13 -2.27 -9.73
N GLU A 131 16.05 -3.31 -10.54
CA GLU A 131 15.23 -3.34 -11.77
C GLU A 131 13.74 -3.15 -11.50
N ALA A 132 13.22 -3.79 -10.45
CA ALA A 132 11.81 -3.71 -10.04
C ALA A 132 11.36 -2.30 -9.61
N ALA A 133 12.28 -1.41 -9.24
CA ALA A 133 11.94 -0.03 -8.93
C ALA A 133 11.42 0.73 -10.17
N SER A 134 11.75 0.25 -11.37
CA SER A 134 11.36 0.92 -12.63
C SER A 134 9.94 0.67 -13.10
N THR A 135 9.29 -0.38 -12.59
CA THR A 135 8.02 -0.93 -13.09
C THR A 135 6.88 0.10 -13.21
N PHE A 136 6.81 1.07 -12.29
CA PHE A 136 5.73 2.07 -12.23
C PHE A 136 6.17 3.48 -12.61
N GLN A 137 7.44 3.68 -12.99
CA GLN A 137 7.99 5.02 -13.19
C GLN A 137 7.26 5.83 -14.26
N CYS A 138 6.77 5.20 -15.33
CA CYS A 138 5.99 5.88 -16.36
C CYS A 138 4.63 6.38 -15.87
N ALA A 139 3.92 5.57 -15.08
CA ALA A 139 2.63 5.95 -14.49
C ALA A 139 2.79 7.03 -13.41
N VAL A 140 3.81 6.87 -12.55
CA VAL A 140 4.22 7.85 -11.54
C VAL A 140 4.80 9.12 -12.18
N GLY A 141 5.31 9.03 -13.41
CA GLY A 141 5.95 10.13 -14.13
C GLY A 141 7.28 10.57 -13.53
N ARG A 142 7.95 9.72 -12.75
CA ARG A 142 9.20 10.02 -12.02
C ARG A 142 10.07 8.77 -11.95
N VAL A 143 11.39 8.95 -11.98
CA VAL A 143 12.34 7.86 -11.67
C VAL A 143 12.21 7.49 -10.20
N ILE A 144 12.23 6.18 -9.92
CA ILE A 144 12.27 5.61 -8.57
C ILE A 144 13.57 4.82 -8.47
N SER A 145 14.47 5.25 -7.59
CA SER A 145 15.79 4.63 -7.40
C SER A 145 16.28 4.82 -5.98
N GLU A 146 17.26 4.02 -5.55
CA GLU A 146 17.92 4.21 -4.26
C GLU A 146 18.69 5.54 -4.17
N ALA A 147 19.19 6.04 -5.30
CA ALA A 147 19.98 7.27 -5.35
C ALA A 147 19.11 8.54 -5.34
N ASP A 148 18.01 8.53 -6.09
CA ASP A 148 17.20 9.73 -6.34
C ASP A 148 15.97 9.82 -5.43
N THR A 149 15.42 8.68 -5.03
CA THR A 149 14.21 8.58 -4.20
C THR A 149 14.39 7.49 -3.12
N PRO A 150 15.39 7.61 -2.23
CA PRO A 150 15.74 6.55 -1.28
C PRO A 150 14.58 6.13 -0.38
N VAL A 151 13.73 7.07 0.06
CA VAL A 151 12.61 6.77 0.97
C VAL A 151 11.50 6.04 0.21
N LEU A 152 11.12 6.51 -0.97
CA LEU A 152 10.14 5.84 -1.81
C LEU A 152 10.62 4.45 -2.25
N ASN A 153 11.90 4.32 -2.65
CA ASN A 153 12.49 3.04 -3.01
C ASN A 153 12.47 2.07 -1.81
N ARG A 154 12.79 2.54 -0.60
CA ARG A 154 12.69 1.77 0.63
C ARG A 154 11.26 1.28 0.89
N LEU A 155 10.28 2.17 0.72
CA LEU A 155 8.85 1.87 0.93
C LEU A 155 8.39 0.69 0.08
N ILE A 156 8.62 0.77 -1.24
CA ILE A 156 8.18 -0.30 -2.16
C ILE A 156 9.01 -1.58 -2.01
N ARG A 157 10.32 -1.46 -1.74
CA ARG A 157 11.22 -2.62 -1.59
C ARG A 157 10.87 -3.46 -0.38
N ARG A 158 10.55 -2.83 0.77
CA ARG A 158 10.10 -3.55 1.96
C ARG A 158 8.69 -4.12 1.79
N SER A 159 7.77 -3.37 1.21
CA SER A 159 6.38 -3.83 1.06
C SER A 159 6.25 -5.05 0.13
N LEU A 160 7.25 -5.33 -0.73
CA LEU A 160 7.29 -6.52 -1.56
C LEU A 160 7.09 -7.80 -0.73
N ALA A 161 7.82 -7.95 0.37
CA ALA A 161 7.71 -9.11 1.25
C ALA A 161 6.31 -9.21 1.87
N ASP A 162 5.76 -8.07 2.33
CA ASP A 162 4.43 -8.03 2.95
C ASP A 162 3.33 -8.47 1.98
N PHE A 163 3.40 -8.03 0.72
CA PHE A 163 2.42 -8.39 -0.31
C PHE A 163 2.59 -9.83 -0.80
N GLY A 164 3.82 -10.22 -1.14
CA GLY A 164 4.10 -11.55 -1.68
C GLY A 164 3.78 -12.66 -0.68
N LEU A 165 4.22 -12.52 0.57
CA LEU A 165 4.05 -13.54 1.60
C LEU A 165 2.59 -13.70 2.05
N ALA A 166 1.76 -12.67 1.93
CA ALA A 166 0.33 -12.74 2.25
C ALA A 166 -0.43 -13.76 1.38
N SER A 167 0.11 -14.15 0.22
CA SER A 167 -0.50 -15.15 -0.65
C SER A 167 -0.31 -16.61 -0.18
N TYR A 168 0.70 -16.88 0.64
CA TYR A 168 1.14 -18.26 0.91
C TYR A 168 0.15 -19.15 1.68
N PRO A 169 -0.61 -18.67 2.68
CA PRO A 169 -1.59 -19.53 3.35
C PRO A 169 -2.60 -20.16 2.39
N ALA A 170 -3.14 -19.40 1.44
CA ALA A 170 -4.02 -19.95 0.40
C ALA A 170 -3.27 -20.82 -0.63
N LYS A 171 -2.05 -20.44 -1.05
CA LYS A 171 -1.23 -21.28 -1.94
C LYS A 171 -0.98 -22.66 -1.35
N GLN A 172 -0.62 -22.72 -0.07
CA GLN A 172 -0.40 -23.96 0.67
C GLN A 172 -1.68 -24.77 0.81
N ALA A 173 -2.82 -24.12 1.07
CA ALA A 173 -4.11 -24.80 1.21
C ALA A 173 -4.61 -25.43 -0.10
N TYR A 174 -4.39 -24.79 -1.25
CA TYR A 174 -5.03 -25.20 -2.51
C TYR A 174 -4.10 -25.87 -3.54
N GLN A 175 -2.80 -25.55 -3.55
CA GLN A 175 -1.82 -26.15 -4.47
C GLN A 175 -2.29 -26.25 -5.94
N ARG A 176 -2.97 -25.21 -6.43
CA ARG A 176 -3.54 -25.21 -7.79
C ARG A 176 -2.44 -25.29 -8.85
N PRO A 177 -2.53 -26.18 -9.86
CA PRO A 177 -1.56 -26.22 -10.95
C PRO A 177 -1.63 -24.95 -11.82
N ARG A 178 -0.46 -24.56 -12.35
CA ARG A 178 -0.30 -23.37 -13.22
C ARG A 178 -0.69 -23.67 -14.68
N PRO A 179 -1.04 -22.64 -15.48
CA PRO A 179 -1.43 -22.83 -16.87
C PRO A 179 -0.42 -23.58 -17.74
N PHE A 180 0.87 -23.22 -17.65
CA PHE A 180 1.92 -23.86 -18.46
C PHE A 180 2.12 -25.36 -18.18
N LEU A 181 1.69 -25.85 -17.01
CA LEU A 181 1.72 -27.28 -16.69
C LEU A 181 0.58 -28.04 -17.38
N MET A 182 -0.50 -27.34 -17.72
CA MET A 182 -1.70 -27.91 -18.33
C MET A 182 -1.70 -27.80 -19.86
N ASN A 183 -1.23 -26.67 -20.39
CA ASN A 183 -1.25 -26.38 -21.83
C ASN A 183 0.10 -26.61 -22.53
N GLU A 184 1.16 -26.90 -21.77
CA GLU A 184 2.53 -27.14 -22.24
C GLU A 184 3.13 -26.00 -23.08
N GLN A 185 2.55 -24.79 -23.01
CA GLN A 185 3.04 -23.61 -23.71
C GLN A 185 4.19 -22.93 -22.95
N PRO A 186 5.01 -22.12 -23.64
CA PRO A 186 6.08 -21.34 -23.00
C PRO A 186 5.56 -20.40 -21.91
N ILE A 187 6.47 -19.99 -21.02
CA ILE A 187 6.30 -18.87 -20.09
C ILE A 187 7.28 -17.76 -20.47
N CYS A 188 6.97 -16.52 -20.10
CA CYS A 188 7.81 -15.36 -20.44
C CYS A 188 9.11 -15.27 -19.60
N THR A 189 9.22 -16.09 -18.55
CA THR A 189 10.39 -16.23 -17.66
C THR A 189 10.88 -17.68 -17.60
N PRO A 190 11.49 -18.23 -18.66
CA PRO A 190 11.84 -19.64 -18.74
C PRO A 190 12.75 -20.13 -17.60
N ASP A 191 13.63 -19.26 -17.09
CA ASP A 191 14.56 -19.57 -15.99
C ASP A 191 13.84 -19.77 -14.65
N GLU A 192 12.61 -19.27 -14.50
CA GLU A 192 11.77 -19.46 -13.31
C GLU A 192 10.92 -20.74 -13.39
N ARG A 193 10.94 -21.48 -14.51
CA ARG A 193 10.01 -22.60 -14.71
C ARG A 193 10.12 -23.63 -13.59
N GLU A 194 11.34 -24.02 -13.23
CA GLU A 194 11.59 -25.07 -12.23
C GLU A 194 11.04 -24.69 -10.85
N MET A 195 11.29 -23.46 -10.39
CA MET A 195 10.74 -22.98 -9.12
C MET A 195 9.21 -22.89 -9.11
N LEU A 196 8.59 -22.62 -10.27
CA LEU A 196 7.13 -22.47 -10.38
C LEU A 196 6.37 -23.80 -10.42
N VAL A 197 7.02 -24.94 -10.75
CA VAL A 197 6.35 -26.25 -10.78
C VAL A 197 5.83 -26.66 -9.40
N GLY A 198 6.62 -26.40 -8.35
CA GLY A 198 6.27 -26.75 -6.97
C GLY A 198 5.52 -25.66 -6.19
N ASP A 199 5.26 -24.51 -6.79
CA ASP A 199 4.58 -23.38 -6.13
C ASP A 199 3.18 -23.17 -6.68
N GLY A 200 2.17 -23.33 -5.81
CA GLY A 200 0.76 -23.25 -6.17
C GLY A 200 0.36 -21.95 -6.87
N SER A 201 -0.51 -22.04 -7.88
CA SER A 201 -0.94 -20.91 -8.71
C SER A 201 -1.87 -19.94 -7.97
N TYR A 202 -2.74 -20.44 -7.10
CA TYR A 202 -3.80 -19.65 -6.47
C TYR A 202 -3.50 -19.25 -5.01
N PRO A 203 -3.59 -17.96 -4.66
CA PRO A 203 -3.67 -16.79 -5.54
C PRO A 203 -2.27 -16.42 -6.09
N SER A 204 -2.23 -15.47 -7.03
CA SER A 204 -0.95 -14.95 -7.53
C SER A 204 -0.29 -14.00 -6.54
N GLY A 205 0.90 -14.39 -6.04
CA GLY A 205 1.73 -13.52 -5.20
C GLY A 205 2.30 -12.33 -5.95
N HIS A 206 2.66 -12.49 -7.23
CA HIS A 206 3.11 -11.37 -8.07
C HIS A 206 1.97 -10.36 -8.29
N SER A 207 0.75 -10.81 -8.56
CA SER A 207 -0.40 -9.89 -8.65
C SER A 207 -0.68 -9.17 -7.33
N ALA A 208 -0.46 -9.82 -6.18
CA ALA A 208 -0.55 -9.16 -4.88
C ALA A 208 0.51 -8.05 -4.72
N VAL A 209 1.75 -8.29 -5.14
CA VAL A 209 2.82 -7.28 -5.15
C VAL A 209 2.48 -6.12 -6.09
N GLY A 210 2.15 -6.39 -7.36
CA GLY A 210 1.87 -5.35 -8.34
C GLY A 210 0.67 -4.48 -7.97
N TRP A 211 -0.41 -5.08 -7.48
CA TRP A 211 -1.56 -4.32 -7.01
C TRP A 211 -1.27 -3.58 -5.70
N GLY A 212 -0.57 -4.22 -4.76
CA GLY A 212 -0.14 -3.59 -3.52
C GLY A 212 0.73 -2.36 -3.76
N TRP A 213 1.72 -2.45 -4.66
CA TRP A 213 2.52 -1.31 -5.09
C TRP A 213 1.69 -0.22 -5.76
N ALA A 214 0.71 -0.56 -6.60
CA ALA A 214 -0.18 0.44 -7.18
C ALA A 214 -0.98 1.20 -6.10
N LEU A 215 -1.44 0.52 -5.04
CA LEU A 215 -2.12 1.16 -3.91
C LEU A 215 -1.16 2.06 -3.11
N VAL A 216 0.04 1.58 -2.81
CA VAL A 216 1.10 2.37 -2.14
C VAL A 216 1.43 3.62 -2.94
N LEU A 217 1.72 3.47 -4.23
CA LEU A 217 2.14 4.57 -5.10
C LEU A 217 1.01 5.56 -5.37
N SER A 218 -0.25 5.11 -5.47
CA SER A 218 -1.39 6.03 -5.60
C SER A 218 -1.67 6.82 -4.31
N GLN A 219 -1.25 6.31 -3.14
CA GLN A 219 -1.26 7.08 -1.90
C GLN A 219 -0.11 8.09 -1.84
N VAL A 220 1.06 7.78 -2.42
CA VAL A 220 2.19 8.73 -2.51
C VAL A 220 1.93 9.83 -3.55
N PHE A 221 1.34 9.48 -4.69
CA PHE A 221 1.10 10.36 -5.84
C PHE A 221 -0.40 10.44 -6.17
N PRO A 222 -1.22 11.06 -5.30
CA PRO A 222 -2.68 11.08 -5.46
C PRO A 222 -3.13 11.74 -6.77
N GLU A 223 -2.36 12.69 -7.30
CA GLU A 223 -2.62 13.37 -8.57
C GLU A 223 -2.43 12.47 -9.80
N ARG A 224 -1.78 11.31 -9.63
CA ARG A 224 -1.55 10.29 -10.67
C ARG A 224 -2.23 8.96 -10.35
N ALA A 225 -3.10 8.93 -9.33
CA ALA A 225 -3.71 7.70 -8.84
C ALA A 225 -4.36 6.86 -9.95
N GLU A 226 -5.12 7.47 -10.86
CA GLU A 226 -5.77 6.76 -11.96
C GLU A 226 -4.77 6.07 -12.90
N LEU A 227 -3.69 6.76 -13.28
CA LEU A 227 -2.64 6.22 -14.13
C LEU A 227 -1.91 5.06 -13.44
N ILE A 228 -1.63 5.21 -12.15
CA ILE A 228 -0.94 4.20 -11.34
C ILE A 228 -1.81 2.96 -11.16
N LEU A 229 -3.09 3.13 -10.83
CA LEU A 229 -4.03 2.02 -10.68
C LEU A 229 -4.26 1.30 -12.02
N ALA A 230 -4.36 2.04 -13.12
CA ALA A 230 -4.42 1.46 -14.46
C ALA A 230 -3.17 0.62 -14.75
N ARG A 231 -1.97 1.14 -14.45
CA ARG A 231 -0.72 0.39 -14.60
C ARG A 231 -0.65 -0.84 -13.71
N GLY A 232 -1.18 -0.76 -12.49
CA GLY A 232 -1.30 -1.88 -11.57
C GLY A 232 -2.12 -3.03 -12.15
N ARG A 233 -3.25 -2.71 -12.80
CA ARG A 233 -4.03 -3.72 -13.54
C ARG A 233 -3.25 -4.34 -14.69
N GLU A 234 -2.42 -3.56 -15.38
CA GLU A 234 -1.55 -4.07 -16.45
C GLU A 234 -0.47 -5.03 -15.93
N PHE A 235 0.12 -4.71 -14.77
CA PHE A 235 1.07 -5.61 -14.11
C PHE A 235 0.42 -6.94 -13.72
N VAL A 236 -0.80 -6.88 -13.19
CA VAL A 236 -1.58 -8.07 -12.83
C VAL A 236 -1.87 -8.91 -14.09
N TYR A 237 -2.33 -8.25 -15.16
CA TYR A 237 -2.61 -8.90 -16.45
C TYR A 237 -1.36 -9.50 -17.10
N SER A 238 -0.17 -8.92 -16.88
CA SER A 238 1.10 -9.49 -17.34
C SER A 238 1.32 -10.92 -16.84
N ARG A 239 0.79 -11.29 -15.66
CA ARG A 239 0.94 -12.65 -15.12
C ARG A 239 0.09 -13.68 -15.88
N GLU A 240 -1.03 -13.26 -16.47
CA GLU A 240 -1.82 -14.07 -17.39
C GLU A 240 -1.10 -14.21 -18.74
N VAL A 241 -0.65 -13.07 -19.28
CA VAL A 241 0.12 -13.04 -20.55
C VAL A 241 1.35 -13.94 -20.47
N CYS A 242 2.07 -13.92 -19.36
CA CYS A 242 3.25 -14.75 -19.12
C CYS A 242 2.95 -16.25 -18.95
N ASN A 243 1.68 -16.67 -19.01
CA ASN A 243 1.22 -18.06 -18.91
C ASN A 243 1.56 -18.74 -17.57
N VAL A 244 1.74 -17.97 -16.50
CA VAL A 244 2.11 -18.48 -15.15
C VAL A 244 0.94 -18.47 -14.16
N HIS A 245 -0.14 -17.75 -14.46
CA HIS A 245 -1.33 -17.64 -13.62
C HIS A 245 -2.62 -17.61 -14.46
N TRP A 246 -3.68 -18.19 -13.90
CA TRP A 246 -5.04 -18.06 -14.42
C TRP A 246 -5.63 -16.70 -14.04
N GLN A 247 -6.67 -16.25 -14.76
CA GLN A 247 -7.32 -14.97 -14.48
C GLN A 247 -7.91 -14.91 -13.06
N SER A 248 -8.50 -16.00 -12.57
CA SER A 248 -8.98 -16.07 -11.19
C SER A 248 -7.86 -15.98 -10.15
N ASP A 249 -6.65 -16.47 -10.46
CA ASP A 249 -5.50 -16.35 -9.56
C ASP A 249 -5.02 -14.90 -9.44
N THR A 250 -5.01 -14.16 -10.56
CA THR A 250 -4.55 -12.78 -10.62
C THR A 250 -5.53 -11.83 -9.92
N LEU A 251 -6.84 -12.04 -10.10
CA LEU A 251 -7.90 -11.32 -9.40
C LEU A 251 -7.91 -11.59 -7.89
N ALA A 252 -7.73 -12.85 -7.48
CA ALA A 252 -7.57 -13.19 -6.07
C ALA A 252 -6.27 -12.60 -5.49
N GLY A 253 -5.20 -12.52 -6.29
CA GLY A 253 -3.95 -11.85 -5.94
C GLY A 253 -4.16 -10.35 -5.65
N MET A 254 -4.92 -9.63 -6.48
CA MET A 254 -5.30 -8.24 -6.20
C MET A 254 -6.04 -8.11 -4.86
N THR A 255 -6.95 -9.04 -4.56
CA THR A 255 -7.68 -9.06 -3.28
C THR A 255 -6.73 -9.22 -2.09
N VAL A 256 -5.75 -10.12 -2.19
CA VAL A 256 -4.71 -10.31 -1.16
C VAL A 256 -3.84 -9.06 -1.01
N GLY A 257 -3.42 -8.45 -2.13
CA GLY A 257 -2.62 -7.21 -2.12
C GLY A 257 -3.36 -6.08 -1.40
N ALA A 258 -4.66 -5.91 -1.67
CA ALA A 258 -5.50 -4.92 -1.00
C ALA A 258 -5.67 -5.21 0.51
N ALA A 259 -5.85 -6.48 0.89
CA ALA A 259 -5.97 -6.86 2.30
C ALA A 259 -4.64 -6.65 3.07
N ALA A 260 -3.51 -6.98 2.46
CA ALA A 260 -2.19 -6.70 3.02
C ALA A 260 -1.91 -5.19 3.11
N PHE A 261 -2.31 -4.41 2.10
CA PHE A 261 -2.24 -2.95 2.14
C PHE A 261 -3.05 -2.36 3.28
N ALA A 262 -4.29 -2.83 3.50
CA ALA A 262 -5.12 -2.41 4.63
C ALA A 262 -4.47 -2.74 5.98
N ARG A 263 -3.78 -3.87 6.06
CA ARG A 263 -3.04 -4.25 7.26
C ARG A 263 -1.83 -3.35 7.52
N LEU A 264 -1.09 -2.97 6.48
CA LEU A 264 0.04 -2.05 6.57
C LEU A 264 -0.36 -0.68 7.15
N GLN A 265 -1.61 -0.25 6.95
CA GLN A 265 -2.13 0.99 7.55
C GLN A 265 -2.18 0.96 9.10
N ASN A 266 -1.91 -0.18 9.73
CA ASN A 266 -1.84 -0.34 11.19
C ASN A 266 -0.40 -0.48 11.70
N ASP A 267 0.61 -0.27 10.85
CA ASP A 267 2.03 -0.33 11.22
C ASP A 267 2.66 1.06 11.32
N ALA A 268 3.21 1.40 12.48
CA ALA A 268 3.75 2.74 12.73
C ALA A 268 4.97 3.08 11.86
N LEU A 269 5.84 2.10 11.58
CA LEU A 269 7.04 2.32 10.76
C LEU A 269 6.66 2.48 9.28
N TYR A 270 5.69 1.70 8.80
CA TYR A 270 5.12 1.86 7.46
C TYR A 270 4.48 3.25 7.30
N LEU A 271 3.63 3.67 8.24
CA LEU A 271 2.98 4.99 8.17
C LEU A 271 4.00 6.14 8.19
N ALA A 272 5.05 6.01 9.01
CA ALA A 272 6.15 6.99 9.02
C ALA A 272 6.92 7.01 7.69
N THR A 273 7.18 5.84 7.10
CA THR A 273 7.89 5.75 5.80
C THR A 273 7.02 6.26 4.65
N MET A 274 5.71 6.00 4.68
CA MET A 274 4.74 6.56 3.74
C MET A 274 4.72 8.09 3.79
N ALA A 275 4.61 8.68 4.98
CA ALA A 275 4.62 10.13 5.14
C ALA A 275 5.96 10.75 4.69
N ALA A 276 7.07 10.08 4.97
CA ALA A 276 8.39 10.51 4.51
C ALA A 276 8.54 10.40 2.98
N ALA A 277 7.98 9.36 2.35
CA ALA A 277 7.96 9.19 0.90
C ALA A 277 7.09 10.25 0.20
N GLN A 278 5.95 10.63 0.80
CA GLN A 278 5.13 11.76 0.33
C GLN A 278 5.91 13.08 0.41
N ALA A 279 6.59 13.34 1.53
CA ALA A 279 7.44 14.53 1.67
C ALA A 279 8.64 14.53 0.71
N GLU A 280 9.22 13.37 0.41
CA GLU A 280 10.24 13.20 -0.63
C GLU A 280 9.67 13.51 -2.02
N ALA A 281 8.46 13.02 -2.34
CA ALA A 281 7.79 13.27 -3.60
C ALA A 281 7.47 14.77 -3.85
N GLU A 282 7.09 15.51 -2.80
CA GLU A 282 6.76 16.94 -2.88
C GLU A 282 7.98 17.84 -3.10
N LYS A 283 9.12 17.51 -2.48
CA LYS A 283 10.31 18.39 -2.45
C LYS A 283 11.09 18.42 -3.76
N PHE A 284 10.89 17.45 -4.64
CA PHE A 284 11.71 17.28 -5.83
C PHE A 284 10.94 17.58 -7.12
N SER A 285 11.67 18.14 -8.09
CA SER A 285 11.41 17.95 -9.52
C SER A 285 12.32 16.81 -10.01
N PRO A 286 12.00 15.53 -9.72
CA PRO A 286 12.87 14.41 -10.04
C PRO A 286 13.01 14.25 -11.54
N VAL A 287 14.06 13.54 -11.92
CA VAL A 287 14.32 13.13 -13.30
C VAL A 287 13.07 12.44 -13.84
N ALA A 288 12.58 12.94 -14.99
CA ALA A 288 11.47 12.31 -15.68
C ALA A 288 11.93 10.96 -16.26
N PRO A 289 11.06 9.94 -16.27
CA PRO A 289 11.37 8.69 -16.95
C PRO A 289 11.58 8.95 -18.45
N SER A 290 12.36 8.07 -19.09
CA SER A 290 12.60 8.17 -20.54
C SER A 290 11.28 8.18 -21.31
N ALA A 291 11.05 9.24 -22.10
CA ALA A 291 9.83 9.39 -22.90
C ALA A 291 9.68 8.23 -23.90
N ASP A 292 10.79 7.78 -24.50
CA ASP A 292 10.79 6.65 -25.44
C ASP A 292 10.44 5.34 -24.74
N ALA A 293 10.98 5.12 -23.53
CA ALA A 293 10.65 3.93 -22.73
C ALA A 293 9.16 3.92 -22.35
N CYS A 294 8.62 5.06 -21.92
CA CYS A 294 7.19 5.16 -21.60
C CYS A 294 6.28 5.03 -22.82
N ALA A 295 6.71 5.52 -23.99
CA ALA A 295 5.99 5.30 -25.24
C ALA A 295 6.02 3.83 -25.68
N LEU A 296 7.10 3.09 -25.41
CA LEU A 296 7.18 1.64 -25.64
C LEU A 296 6.26 0.88 -24.67
N GLU A 297 6.26 1.23 -23.38
CA GLU A 297 5.33 0.65 -22.40
C GLU A 297 3.87 0.87 -22.81
N ALA A 298 3.50 2.10 -23.16
CA ALA A 298 2.14 2.43 -23.57
C ALA A 298 1.68 1.64 -24.82
N ARG A 299 2.57 1.50 -25.82
CA ARG A 299 2.29 0.68 -27.02
C ARG A 299 2.13 -0.80 -26.67
N ALA A 300 2.93 -1.34 -25.76
CA ALA A 300 2.80 -2.71 -25.30
C ALA A 300 1.48 -2.92 -24.53
N ILE A 301 1.09 -1.99 -23.64
CA ILE A 301 -0.17 -2.03 -22.90
C ILE A 301 -1.39 -2.02 -23.83
N ALA A 302 -1.33 -1.28 -24.94
CA ALA A 302 -2.41 -1.20 -25.92
C ALA A 302 -2.68 -2.53 -26.65
N LEU A 303 -1.72 -3.47 -26.66
CA LEU A 303 -1.91 -4.81 -27.22
C LEU A 303 -2.60 -5.70 -26.18
N LYS A 304 -3.91 -5.89 -26.36
CA LYS A 304 -4.76 -6.72 -25.51
C LYS A 304 -5.26 -7.94 -26.24
N ALA A 305 -5.42 -9.04 -25.49
CA ALA A 305 -6.18 -10.16 -25.99
C ALA A 305 -7.64 -9.73 -26.21
N PRO A 306 -8.28 -10.15 -27.32
CA PRO A 306 -9.67 -9.84 -27.62
C PRO A 306 -10.64 -10.50 -26.63
#